data_AF-A0A6F8U0M8-F1
#
_entry.id   AF-A0A6F8U0M8-F1
#
_cell.length_a   1.000
_cell.length_b   1.000
_cell.length_c   1.000
_cell.angle_alpha   90.00
_cell.angle_beta   90.00
_cell.angle_gamma   90.00
#
_symmetry.space_group_name_H-M   'P 1'
#
loop_
_entity.id
_entity.type
_entity.pdbx_description
1 polymer ?
#
loop_
_entity_poly.entity_id
_entity_poly.type
_entity_poly.pdbx_seq_one_letter_code
_entity_poly.pdbx_strand_id
1 'polypeptide(L)'
;MSHYQIPQAHRDAIARIQARALTTSTQGSYWVSVDFSGALLQLNVSVSRCADLHNPAAVSKTYSVYLPPCQRAPHDALEQLQAIARELEALLPKAVAA
;
A
#
# COMPACT_ATOMS: atom_id res chain seq x y z
N MET A 1 -3.08 -31.13 -2.71
CA MET A 1 -3.28 -29.89 -1.93
C MET A 1 -2.76 -28.75 -2.78
N SER A 2 -3.64 -28.00 -3.43
CA SER A 2 -3.22 -26.89 -4.29
C SER A 2 -2.64 -25.79 -3.40
N HIS A 3 -1.39 -25.40 -3.67
CA HIS A 3 -0.72 -24.34 -2.94
C HIS A 3 -1.44 -23.02 -3.25
N TYR A 4 -2.34 -22.59 -2.37
CA TYR A 4 -3.01 -21.28 -2.42
C TYR A 4 -2.01 -20.19 -2.01
N GLN A 5 -0.97 -20.02 -2.81
CA GLN A 5 0.09 -19.06 -2.54
C GLN A 5 -0.13 -17.80 -3.38
N ILE A 6 -0.03 -16.65 -2.73
CA ILE A 6 -0.05 -15.35 -3.43
C ILE A 6 1.05 -15.34 -4.50
N PRO A 7 0.75 -15.02 -5.76
CA PRO A 7 1.74 -15.02 -6.84
C PRO A 7 2.95 -14.14 -6.48
N GLN A 8 4.15 -14.55 -6.89
CA GLN A 8 5.40 -13.86 -6.51
C GLN A 8 5.37 -12.36 -6.86
N ALA A 9 4.91 -12.00 -8.05
CA ALA A 9 4.81 -10.60 -8.47
C ALA A 9 3.94 -9.74 -7.54
N HIS A 10 2.88 -10.31 -6.94
CA HIS A 10 2.06 -9.60 -5.97
C HIS A 10 2.79 -9.44 -4.63
N ARG A 11 3.51 -10.49 -4.19
CA ARG A 11 4.36 -10.41 -2.98
C ARG A 11 5.45 -9.35 -3.13
N ASP A 12 6.09 -9.27 -4.28
CA ASP A 12 7.11 -8.26 -4.58
C ASP A 12 6.52 -6.84 -4.57
N ALA A 13 5.32 -6.67 -5.14
CA ALA A 13 4.61 -5.39 -5.12
C ALA A 13 4.21 -4.97 -3.70
N ILE A 14 3.73 -5.90 -2.87
CA ILE A 14 3.41 -5.65 -1.45
C ILE A 14 4.68 -5.24 -0.68
N ALA A 15 5.79 -5.93 -0.88
CA ALA A 15 7.06 -5.58 -0.25
C ALA A 15 7.52 -4.17 -0.65
N ARG A 16 7.35 -3.79 -1.93
CA ARG A 16 7.63 -2.42 -2.40
C ARG A 16 6.72 -1.39 -1.73
N ILE A 17 5.42 -1.66 -1.59
CA ILE A 17 4.48 -0.79 -0.87
C ILE A 17 4.94 -0.61 0.58
N GLN A 18 5.27 -1.70 1.29
CA GLN A 18 5.72 -1.65 2.68
C GLN A 18 7.01 -0.82 2.85
N ALA A 19 8.00 -1.03 1.97
CA ALA A 19 9.24 -0.26 1.98
C ALA A 19 9.00 1.25 1.74
N ARG A 20 8.10 1.59 0.81
CA ARG A 20 7.74 2.99 0.53
C ARG A 20 6.93 3.60 1.67
N ALA A 21 5.94 2.89 2.20
CA ALA A 21 5.16 3.32 3.36
C ALA A 21 6.03 3.64 4.57
N LEU A 22 7.03 2.79 4.85
CA LEU A 22 8.03 3.04 5.90
C LEU A 22 8.79 4.34 5.62
N THR A 23 9.37 4.46 4.43
CA THR A 23 10.14 5.65 4.04
C THR A 23 9.31 6.93 4.16
N THR A 24 8.11 6.94 3.58
CA THR A 24 7.16 8.06 3.62
C THR A 24 6.77 8.42 5.05
N SER A 25 6.54 7.43 5.91
CA SER A 25 6.17 7.66 7.32
C SER A 25 7.33 8.23 8.14
N THR A 26 8.56 7.77 7.89
CA THR A 26 9.75 8.25 8.62
C THR A 26 10.18 9.67 8.27
N GLN A 27 9.73 10.22 7.14
CA GLN A 27 9.98 11.61 6.76
C GLN A 27 9.05 12.63 7.44
N GLY A 28 8.02 12.17 8.15
CA GLY A 28 7.23 13.00 9.06
C GLY A 28 6.12 13.86 8.44
N SER A 29 5.96 13.89 7.11
CA SER A 29 4.88 14.64 6.45
C SER A 29 3.58 13.84 6.35
N TYR A 30 3.69 12.52 6.23
CA TYR A 30 2.58 11.61 6.07
C TYR A 30 2.70 10.46 7.06
N TRP A 31 1.56 9.94 7.49
CA TRP A 31 1.44 8.67 8.17
C TRP A 31 0.83 7.67 7.17
N VAL A 32 1.48 6.51 7.03
CA VAL A 32 1.02 5.43 6.15
C VAL A 32 0.82 4.17 6.98
N SER A 33 -0.38 3.59 6.91
CA SER A 33 -0.67 2.27 7.45
C SER A 33 -0.83 1.26 6.31
N VAL A 34 -0.24 0.09 6.49
CA VAL A 34 -0.34 -1.04 5.57
C VAL A 34 -0.77 -2.26 6.38
N ASP A 35 -1.97 -2.76 6.10
CA ASP A 35 -2.56 -3.91 6.77
C ASP A 35 -2.82 -5.04 5.76
N PHE A 36 -2.48 -6.26 6.14
CA PHE A 36 -2.75 -7.44 5.33
C PHE A 36 -3.69 -8.39 6.08
N SER A 37 -4.88 -8.58 5.52
CA SER A 37 -5.84 -9.56 6.02
C SER A 37 -5.61 -10.91 5.34
N GLY A 38 -5.05 -11.86 6.08
CA GLY A 38 -4.90 -13.25 5.62
C GLY A 38 -6.24 -13.97 5.40
N ALA A 39 -7.28 -13.61 6.17
CA ALA A 39 -8.61 -14.19 6.05
C ALA A 39 -9.33 -13.76 4.76
N LEU A 40 -9.12 -12.52 4.32
CA LEU A 40 -9.73 -11.98 3.10
C LEU A 40 -8.79 -12.00 1.88
N LEU A 41 -7.51 -12.31 2.11
CA LEU A 41 -6.42 -12.10 1.15
C LEU A 41 -6.49 -10.69 0.56
N GLN A 42 -6.43 -9.69 1.43
CA GLN A 42 -6.64 -8.29 1.06
C GLN A 42 -5.55 -7.42 1.68
N LEU A 43 -5.02 -6.50 0.87
CA LEU A 43 -4.13 -5.43 1.34
C LEU A 43 -4.94 -4.14 1.49
N ASN A 44 -4.86 -3.53 2.67
CA ASN A 44 -5.40 -2.20 2.92
C ASN A 44 -4.24 -1.23 3.15
N VAL A 45 -4.29 -0.08 2.48
CA VAL A 45 -3.28 0.98 2.62
C VAL A 45 -3.99 2.29 2.91
N SER A 46 -3.66 2.93 4.02
CA SER A 46 -4.22 4.23 4.40
C SER A 46 -3.12 5.27 4.45
N VAL A 47 -3.36 6.42 3.85
CA VAL A 47 -2.43 7.56 3.82
C VAL A 47 -3.12 8.79 4.38
N SER A 48 -2.49 9.40 5.38
CA SER A 48 -2.94 10.65 6.02
C SER A 48 -1.77 11.60 6.17
N ARG A 49 -2.03 12.90 6.23
CA ARG A 49 -1.00 13.86 6.65
C ARG A 49 -0.79 13.77 8.16
N CYS A 50 0.45 13.89 8.63
CA CYS A 50 0.74 13.87 10.07
C CYS A 50 0.03 15.02 10.82
N ALA A 51 -0.11 16.18 10.18
CA ALA A 51 -0.83 17.33 10.74
C ALA A 51 -2.31 17.00 11.05
N ASP A 52 -2.88 16.04 10.33
CA ASP A 52 -4.28 15.68 10.40
C ASP A 52 -4.54 14.43 11.28
N LEU A 53 -3.52 13.91 11.97
CA LEU A 53 -3.60 12.65 12.72
C LEU A 53 -4.68 12.67 13.83
N HIS A 54 -4.97 13.85 14.39
CA HIS A 54 -6.00 14.03 15.42
C HIS A 54 -7.42 14.21 14.84
N ASN A 55 -7.54 14.28 13.51
CA ASN A 55 -8.81 14.38 12.81
C ASN A 55 -9.10 13.06 12.05
N PRO A 56 -9.91 12.16 12.62
CA PRO A 56 -10.22 10.88 11.98
C PRO A 56 -10.98 11.04 10.64
N ALA A 57 -11.60 12.20 10.38
CA ALA A 57 -12.24 12.49 9.09
C ALA A 57 -11.24 12.89 7.99
N ALA A 58 -9.96 13.07 8.32
CA ALA A 58 -8.94 13.58 7.41
C ALA A 58 -8.05 12.49 6.80
N VAL A 59 -8.46 11.21 6.89
CA VAL A 59 -7.86 10.15 6.06
C VAL A 59 -7.96 10.58 4.61
N SER A 60 -6.82 10.91 4.04
CA SER A 60 -6.77 11.56 2.72
C SER A 60 -7.01 10.54 1.62
N LYS A 61 -6.55 9.30 1.81
CA LYS A 61 -6.74 8.23 0.83
C LYS A 61 -6.64 6.85 1.46
N THR A 62 -7.56 5.98 1.09
CA THR A 62 -7.55 4.56 1.45
C THR A 62 -7.61 3.71 0.19
N TYR A 63 -6.77 2.69 0.13
CA TYR A 63 -6.75 1.68 -0.92
C TYR A 63 -7.07 0.32 -0.31
N SER A 64 -7.76 -0.50 -1.09
CA SER A 64 -8.14 -1.85 -0.69
C SER A 64 -8.05 -2.75 -1.92
N VAL A 65 -7.10 -3.70 -1.92
CA VAL A 65 -6.86 -4.60 -3.05
C VAL A 65 -6.97 -6.05 -2.58
N TYR A 66 -7.94 -6.78 -3.14
CA TYR A 66 -8.02 -8.22 -2.99
C TYR A 66 -6.95 -8.90 -3.86
N LEU A 67 -6.34 -9.97 -3.33
CA LEU A 67 -5.19 -10.64 -3.92
C LEU A 67 -5.55 -12.06 -4.37
N PRO A 68 -5.05 -12.52 -5.53
CA PRO A 68 -5.16 -13.92 -5.90
C PRO A 68 -4.52 -14.80 -4.81
N PRO A 69 -5.08 -15.99 -4.51
CA PRO A 69 -6.17 -16.67 -5.23
C PRO A 69 -7.60 -16.30 -4.80
N CYS A 70 -7.83 -15.18 -4.11
CA CYS A 70 -9.17 -14.74 -3.75
C CYS A 70 -10.05 -14.50 -4.99
N GLN A 71 -11.28 -15.01 -5.01
CA GLN A 71 -12.22 -14.79 -6.12
C GLN A 71 -12.64 -13.33 -6.28
N ARG A 72 -12.48 -12.51 -5.23
CA ARG A 72 -12.74 -11.07 -5.28
C ARG A 72 -11.55 -10.28 -5.81
N ALA A 73 -10.41 -10.92 -6.06
CA ALA A 73 -9.25 -10.26 -6.63
C ALA A 73 -9.59 -9.78 -8.05
N PRO A 74 -9.46 -8.47 -8.32
CA PRO A 74 -9.70 -7.96 -9.65
C PRO A 74 -8.59 -8.42 -10.60
N HIS A 75 -8.87 -8.49 -11.90
CA HIS A 75 -7.92 -8.95 -12.91
C HIS A 75 -6.64 -8.09 -12.97
N ASP A 76 -6.76 -6.81 -12.62
CA ASP A 76 -5.71 -5.80 -12.56
C ASP A 76 -5.11 -5.62 -11.15
N ALA A 77 -5.32 -6.57 -10.21
CA ALA A 77 -4.82 -6.45 -8.84
C ALA A 77 -3.33 -6.10 -8.75
N LEU A 78 -2.49 -6.71 -9.60
CA LEU A 78 -1.05 -6.40 -9.65
C LEU A 78 -0.81 -4.95 -10.08
N GLU A 79 -1.53 -4.46 -11.08
CA GLU A 79 -1.41 -3.08 -11.56
C GLU A 79 -1.83 -2.08 -10.48
N GLN A 80 -2.90 -2.38 -9.74
CA GLN A 80 -3.34 -1.57 -8.60
C GLN A 80 -2.27 -1.50 -7.51
N LEU A 81 -1.65 -2.62 -7.14
CA LEU A 81 -0.55 -2.63 -6.17
C LEU A 81 0.64 -1.77 -6.65
N GLN A 82 1.00 -1.88 -7.94
CA GLN A 82 2.08 -1.08 -8.50
C GLN A 82 1.72 0.40 -8.56
N ALA A 83 0.46 0.74 -8.82
CA ALA A 83 -0.04 2.12 -8.79
C ALA A 83 0.08 2.70 -7.38
N ILE A 84 -0.35 1.97 -6.35
CA ILE A 84 -0.21 2.37 -4.94
C ILE A 84 1.27 2.62 -4.61
N ALA A 85 2.18 1.73 -5.03
CA ALA A 85 3.61 1.92 -4.79
C ALA A 85 4.16 3.21 -5.44
N ARG A 86 3.73 3.52 -6.68
CA ARG A 86 4.09 4.78 -7.37
C ARG A 86 3.53 6.00 -6.67
N GLU A 87 2.30 5.92 -6.16
CA GLU A 87 1.69 7.01 -5.41
C GLU A 87 2.46 7.30 -4.12
N LEU A 88 2.81 6.27 -3.34
CA LEU A 88 3.62 6.44 -2.15
C LEU A 88 5.01 7.02 -2.48
N GLU A 89 5.59 6.62 -3.60
CA GLU A 89 6.86 7.15 -4.10
C GLU A 89 6.76 8.62 -4.50
N ALA A 90 5.63 9.06 -5.08
CA ALA A 90 5.39 10.46 -5.43
C ALA A 90 5.20 11.38 -4.20
N LEU A 91 4.88 10.82 -3.03
CA LEU A 91 4.81 11.56 -1.76
C LEU A 91 6.21 11.82 -1.16
N LEU A 92 7.23 11.10 -1.63
CA LEU A 92 8.60 11.34 -1.20
C LEU A 92 9.11 12.66 -1.81
N PRO A 93 9.87 13.47 -1.06
CA PRO A 93 10.51 14.65 -1.61
C PRO A 93 11.42 14.21 -2.75
N LYS A 94 11.30 14.89 -3.90
CA LYS A 94 12.26 14.72 -4.99
C LYS A 94 13.64 15.06 -4.42
N ALA A 95 14.58 14.13 -4.53
CA ALA A 95 15.96 14.41 -4.17
C ALA A 95 16.37 15.68 -4.92
N VAL A 96 16.61 16.77 -4.19
CA VAL A 96 17.34 17.90 -4.73
C VAL A 96 18.74 17.36 -4.94
N ALA A 97 19.13 17.19 -6.20
CA ALA A 97 20.50 16.82 -6.54
C ALA A 97 21.42 17.86 -5.88
N ALA A 98 22.28 17.39 -4.98
CA ALA A 98 23.34 18.18 -4.38
C ALA A 98 24.47 18.41 -5.38
#